data_AF-A0A9D4QEH9-F1
#
_entry.id   AF-A0A9D4QEH9-F1
#
_cell.length_a   1.000
_cell.length_b   1.000
_cell.length_c   1.000
_cell.angle_alpha   90.00
_cell.angle_beta   90.00
_cell.angle_gamma   90.00
#
_symmetry.space_group_name_H-M   'P 1'
#
loop_
_entity.id
_entity.type
_entity.pdbx_description
1 polymer ?
#
loop_
_entity_poly.entity_id
_entity_poly.type
_entity_poly.pdbx_seq_one_letter_code
_entity_poly.pdbx_strand_id
1 'polypeptide(L)'
;MSGGAGYVLSREALRRVVEQGMMQGKCRADGAGSEDAELGRCLMHVGVPPGDTRDALGRDRFFPLHVERYFWQDTLPYHWWIWKYAKYPVRLGWNCCSDTAVAIHYTKPEGMYLFEFFVYHVRVLGGLDERVHPRHPPIPELTL
;
A
#
# COMPACT_ATOMS: atom_id res chain seq x y z
N MET A 1 9.92 -1.79 -4.97
CA MET A 1 8.54 -1.25 -4.86
C MET A 1 7.62 -2.31 -5.45
N SER A 2 6.53 -2.66 -4.77
CA SER A 2 5.51 -3.55 -5.35
C SER A 2 4.34 -2.69 -5.81
N GLY A 3 3.83 -2.96 -7.02
CA GLY A 3 2.70 -2.24 -7.61
C GLY A 3 1.34 -2.69 -7.07
N GLY A 4 1.25 -3.86 -6.44
CA GLY A 4 -0.03 -4.44 -6.01
C GLY A 4 -0.83 -3.53 -5.07
N ALA A 5 -0.21 -3.06 -3.99
CA ALA A 5 -0.86 -2.13 -3.06
C ALA A 5 -0.98 -0.70 -3.61
N GLY A 6 -0.42 -0.43 -4.79
CA GLY A 6 -0.18 0.90 -5.31
C GLY A 6 1.04 1.59 -4.67
N TYR A 7 1.33 2.77 -5.19
CA TYR A 7 2.41 3.65 -4.75
C TYR A 7 1.93 5.10 -4.78
N VAL A 8 2.52 5.94 -3.92
CA VAL A 8 2.19 7.37 -3.86
C VAL A 8 3.38 8.17 -4.36
N LEU A 9 3.12 9.03 -5.35
CA LEU A 9 4.11 9.92 -5.93
C LEU A 9 3.71 11.37 -5.68
N SER A 10 4.68 12.21 -5.35
CA SER A 10 4.46 13.65 -5.39
C SER A 10 4.29 14.11 -6.84
N ARG A 11 3.67 15.28 -7.03
CA ARG A 11 3.54 15.91 -8.35
C ARG A 11 4.89 16.04 -9.05
N GLU A 12 5.94 16.41 -8.31
CA GLU A 12 7.28 16.57 -8.86
C GLU A 12 7.93 15.22 -9.23
N ALA A 13 7.73 14.17 -8.42
CA ALA A 13 8.23 12.85 -8.75
C ALA A 13 7.65 12.34 -10.08
N LEU A 14 6.33 12.48 -10.26
CA LEU A 14 5.65 12.12 -11.50
C LEU A 14 6.17 12.96 -12.69
N ARG A 15 6.31 14.28 -12.51
CA ARG A 15 6.83 15.18 -13.55
C ARG A 15 8.23 14.74 -14.01
N ARG A 16 9.13 14.42 -13.08
CA ARG A 16 10.50 13.96 -13.41
C ARG A 16 10.50 12.64 -14.16
N VAL A 17 9.68 11.67 -13.73
CA VAL A 17 9.55 10.37 -14.41
C VAL A 17 9.17 10.58 -15.88
N VAL A 18 8.20 11.45 -16.15
CA VAL A 18 7.73 11.70 -17.51
C VAL A 18 8.73 12.53 -18.31
N GLU A 19 9.04 13.75 -17.86
CA GLU A 19 9.77 14.74 -18.65
C GLU A 19 11.28 14.47 -18.71
N GLN A 20 11.86 13.93 -17.64
CA GLN A 20 13.30 13.70 -17.52
C GLN A 20 13.68 12.22 -17.70
N GLY A 21 12.71 11.32 -17.59
CA GLY A 21 12.86 9.88 -17.73
C GLY A 21 12.37 9.38 -19.08
N MET A 22 11.05 9.21 -19.20
CA MET A 22 10.39 8.59 -20.36
C MET A 22 10.63 9.37 -21.66
N MET A 23 10.37 10.69 -21.68
CA MET A 23 10.55 11.52 -22.87
C MET A 23 12.01 11.66 -23.32
N GLN A 24 12.95 11.43 -22.40
CA GLN A 24 14.39 11.48 -22.67
C GLN A 24 14.98 10.11 -23.03
N GLY A 25 14.14 9.07 -23.16
CA GLY A 25 14.60 7.70 -23.43
C GLY A 25 15.45 7.08 -22.32
N LYS A 26 15.41 7.62 -21.10
CA LYS A 26 16.18 7.12 -19.95
C LYS A 26 15.47 6.01 -19.19
N CYS A 27 14.16 5.87 -19.40
CA CYS A 27 13.35 4.83 -18.80
C CYS A 27 12.90 3.82 -19.86
N ARG A 28 12.75 2.56 -19.45
CA ARG A 28 12.35 1.48 -20.34
C ARG A 28 10.94 1.74 -20.90
N ALA A 29 10.75 1.55 -22.20
CA ALA A 29 9.51 1.86 -22.92
C ALA A 29 9.01 0.74 -23.85
N ASP A 30 9.65 -0.43 -23.85
CA ASP A 30 9.32 -1.58 -24.71
C ASP A 30 8.12 -2.41 -24.19
N GLY A 31 7.54 -2.03 -23.05
CA GLY A 31 6.43 -2.74 -22.42
C GLY A 31 6.80 -4.08 -21.78
N ALA A 32 8.08 -4.45 -21.77
CA ALA A 32 8.56 -5.68 -21.15
C ALA A 32 9.06 -5.45 -19.72
N GLY A 33 8.99 -6.48 -18.89
CA GLY A 33 9.31 -6.40 -17.46
C GLY A 33 8.10 -6.16 -16.56
N SER A 34 8.34 -6.03 -15.26
CA SER A 34 7.31 -5.70 -14.27
C SER A 34 7.22 -4.18 -14.14
N GLU A 35 6.04 -3.60 -14.38
CA GLU A 35 5.82 -2.15 -14.38
C GLU A 35 6.36 -1.48 -13.11
N ASP A 36 6.05 -2.04 -11.94
CA ASP A 36 6.45 -1.51 -10.64
C ASP A 36 7.98 -1.49 -10.43
N ALA A 37 8.67 -2.53 -10.91
CA ALA A 37 10.11 -2.63 -10.85
C ALA A 37 10.77 -1.62 -11.81
N GLU A 38 10.25 -1.50 -13.04
CA GLU A 38 10.79 -0.55 -14.02
C GLU A 38 10.48 0.91 -13.63
N LEU A 39 9.29 1.19 -13.10
CA LEU A 39 8.95 2.50 -12.54
C LEU A 39 9.88 2.85 -11.37
N GLY A 40 10.14 1.90 -10.46
CA GLY A 40 11.08 2.09 -9.36
C GLY A 40 12.50 2.39 -9.83
N ARG A 41 12.97 1.72 -10.89
CA ARG A 41 14.28 2.01 -11.51
C ARG A 41 14.30 3.38 -12.17
N CYS A 42 13.23 3.73 -12.90
CA CYS A 42 13.08 5.03 -13.55
C CYS A 42 13.12 6.17 -12.52
N LEU A 43 12.35 6.06 -11.43
CA LEU A 43 12.35 7.01 -10.31
C LEU A 43 13.77 7.24 -9.77
N MET A 44 14.52 6.16 -9.50
CA MET A 44 15.91 6.27 -9.06
C MET A 44 16.79 6.99 -10.09
N HIS A 45 16.62 6.67 -11.38
CA HIS A 45 17.40 7.28 -12.46
C HIS A 45 17.15 8.78 -12.63
N VAL A 46 15.92 9.25 -12.35
CA VAL A 46 15.57 10.68 -12.35
C VAL A 46 15.76 11.35 -10.97
N GLY A 47 16.52 10.71 -10.07
CA GLY A 47 16.90 11.28 -8.78
C GLY A 47 15.76 11.33 -7.75
N VAL A 48 14.80 10.41 -7.84
CA VAL A 48 13.70 10.26 -6.88
C VAL A 48 13.88 8.94 -6.11
N PRO A 49 14.50 8.97 -4.92
CA PRO A 49 14.68 7.77 -4.12
C PRO A 49 13.36 7.31 -3.46
N PRO A 50 13.22 6.00 -3.16
CA PRO A 50 12.06 5.50 -2.45
C PRO A 50 12.06 5.97 -0.99
N GLY A 51 10.92 6.49 -0.53
CA GLY A 51 10.69 6.80 0.87
C GLY A 51 10.49 5.56 1.74
N ASP A 52 10.74 5.68 3.04
CA ASP A 52 10.33 4.67 4.03
C ASP A 52 8.86 4.90 4.39
N THR A 53 8.02 3.95 4.01
CA THR A 53 6.58 4.01 4.24
C THR A 53 6.14 3.31 5.52
N ARG A 54 7.06 2.81 6.35
CA ARG A 54 6.67 2.21 7.64
C ARG A 54 6.25 3.28 8.64
N ASP A 55 5.53 2.87 9.68
CA ASP A 55 5.21 3.75 10.80
C ASP A 55 6.41 3.93 11.75
N ALA A 56 6.21 4.69 12.84
CA ALA A 56 7.25 4.95 13.84
C ALA A 56 7.74 3.67 14.58
N LEU A 57 6.96 2.59 14.54
CA LEU A 57 7.31 1.28 15.12
C LEU A 57 7.96 0.33 14.09
N GLY A 58 8.11 0.78 12.85
CA GLY A 58 8.65 0.00 11.73
C GLY A 58 7.67 -1.03 11.18
N ARG A 59 6.35 -0.82 11.32
CA ARG A 59 5.29 -1.66 10.76
C ARG A 59 4.88 -1.16 9.37
N ASP A 60 4.50 -2.08 8.50
CA ASP A 60 4.16 -1.75 7.11
C ASP A 60 2.82 -1.01 7.03
N ARG A 61 2.71 -0.08 6.05
CA ARG A 61 1.48 0.65 5.71
C ARG A 61 0.92 0.29 4.32
N PHE A 62 1.72 -0.32 3.46
CA PHE A 62 1.33 -0.77 2.12
C PHE A 62 1.53 -2.28 2.04
N PHE A 63 0.46 -3.03 1.83
CA PHE A 63 0.46 -4.49 1.87
C PHE A 63 0.27 -5.05 0.46
N PRO A 64 1.33 -5.56 -0.21
CA PRO A 64 1.23 -6.08 -1.58
C PRO A 64 0.46 -7.42 -1.69
N LEU A 65 0.00 -7.93 -0.55
CA LEU A 65 -0.81 -9.13 -0.42
C LEU A 65 -2.00 -8.81 0.49
N HIS A 66 -2.98 -9.68 0.46
CA HIS A 66 -3.96 -9.91 1.51
C HIS A 66 -3.38 -9.68 2.92
N VAL A 67 -3.98 -8.78 3.71
CA VAL A 67 -3.49 -8.43 5.06
C VAL A 67 -3.53 -9.65 5.99
N GLU A 68 -4.47 -10.57 5.78
CA GLU A 68 -4.60 -11.79 6.56
C GLU A 68 -3.35 -12.68 6.48
N ARG A 69 -2.57 -12.59 5.39
CA ARG A 69 -1.34 -13.37 5.22
C ARG A 69 -0.23 -12.97 6.20
N TYR A 70 -0.32 -11.78 6.77
CA TYR A 70 0.68 -11.29 7.72
C TYR A 70 0.37 -11.73 9.15
N PHE A 71 -0.85 -12.19 9.46
CA PHE A 71 -1.21 -12.60 10.82
C PHE A 71 -0.74 -14.01 11.18
N TRP A 72 -0.54 -14.89 10.19
CA TRP A 72 -0.20 -16.30 10.44
C TRP A 72 0.97 -16.78 9.59
N GLN A 73 2.02 -17.33 10.21
CA GLN A 73 3.26 -17.73 9.53
C GLN A 73 3.06 -18.72 8.38
N ASP A 74 2.16 -19.69 8.53
CA ASP A 74 1.93 -20.71 7.49
C ASP A 74 1.29 -20.13 6.21
N THR A 75 0.73 -18.92 6.28
CA THR A 75 0.10 -18.26 5.14
C THR A 75 1.06 -17.45 4.28
N LEU A 76 2.30 -17.26 4.73
CA LEU A 76 3.37 -16.57 4.00
C LEU A 76 4.72 -17.30 4.06
N PRO A 77 4.86 -18.42 3.31
CA PRO A 77 6.07 -19.24 3.34
C PRO A 77 7.36 -18.48 3.01
N TYR A 78 8.46 -18.78 3.69
CA TYR A 78 9.74 -18.07 3.54
C TYR A 78 10.37 -18.12 2.14
N HIS A 79 9.98 -19.06 1.29
CA HIS A 79 10.47 -19.17 -0.09
C HIS A 79 9.75 -18.23 -1.07
N TRP A 80 8.73 -17.50 -0.62
CA TRP A 80 7.98 -16.57 -1.47
C TRP A 80 8.79 -15.31 -1.80
N TRP A 81 8.46 -14.72 -2.95
CA TRP A 81 9.15 -13.56 -3.51
C TRP A 81 9.23 -12.37 -2.53
N ILE A 82 8.22 -12.18 -1.67
CA ILE A 82 8.17 -11.03 -0.76
C ILE A 82 9.38 -10.96 0.17
N TRP A 83 9.86 -12.10 0.66
CA TRP A 83 11.05 -12.19 1.52
C TRP A 83 12.34 -11.81 0.79
N LYS A 84 12.39 -12.04 -0.53
CA LYS A 84 13.54 -11.72 -1.38
C LYS A 84 13.57 -10.25 -1.80
N TYR A 85 12.40 -9.65 -2.04
CA TYR A 85 12.28 -8.30 -2.61
C TYR A 85 11.96 -7.21 -1.58
N ALA A 86 11.58 -7.58 -0.35
CA ALA A 86 11.35 -6.61 0.70
C ALA A 86 12.67 -5.91 1.08
N LYS A 87 12.65 -4.57 1.08
CA LYS A 87 13.77 -3.74 1.52
C LYS A 87 13.99 -3.84 3.04
N TYR A 88 12.92 -4.08 3.79
CA TYR A 88 12.92 -4.19 5.25
C TYR A 88 12.39 -5.57 5.67
N PRO A 89 12.71 -6.04 6.89
CA PRO A 89 12.20 -7.32 7.38
C PRO A 89 10.67 -7.36 7.37
N VAL A 90 10.09 -8.35 6.70
CA VAL A 90 8.66 -8.61 6.74
C VAL A 90 8.28 -9.07 8.14
N ARG A 91 7.33 -8.37 8.76
CA ARG A 91 6.84 -8.68 10.11
C ARG A 91 5.56 -9.50 10.02
N LEU A 92 5.44 -10.48 10.92
CA LEU A 92 4.28 -11.35 11.03
C LEU A 92 3.65 -11.26 12.43
N GLY A 93 2.40 -11.71 12.54
CA GLY A 93 1.60 -11.63 13.75
C GLY A 93 0.98 -10.24 13.96
N TRP A 94 0.43 -10.00 15.14
CA TRP A 94 -0.31 -8.77 15.45
C TRP A 94 0.51 -7.47 15.33
N ASN A 95 1.84 -7.57 15.38
CA ASN A 95 2.75 -6.44 15.21
C ASN A 95 3.23 -6.25 13.75
N CYS A 96 2.64 -6.96 12.77
CA CYS A 96 2.97 -6.79 11.34
C CYS A 96 2.60 -5.40 10.83
N CYS A 97 1.47 -4.91 11.30
CA CYS A 97 0.62 -4.04 10.52
C CYS A 97 0.38 -2.74 11.26
N SER A 98 0.60 -1.62 10.58
CA SER A 98 0.43 -0.29 11.15
C SER A 98 -1.05 0.02 11.42
N ASP A 99 -1.34 0.69 12.52
CA ASP A 99 -2.68 1.24 12.81
C ASP A 99 -3.03 2.41 11.87
N THR A 100 -2.07 2.85 11.07
CA THR A 100 -2.22 3.86 10.00
C THR A 100 -1.93 3.23 8.63
N ALA A 101 -2.39 1.99 8.43
CA ALA A 101 -2.36 1.32 7.13
C ALA A 101 -2.99 2.19 6.03
N VAL A 102 -2.40 2.16 4.84
CA VAL A 102 -2.80 3.00 3.69
C VAL A 102 -3.46 2.18 2.59
N ALA A 103 -2.89 1.04 2.20
CA ALA A 103 -3.43 0.25 1.10
C ALA A 103 -3.14 -1.24 1.26
N ILE A 104 -4.12 -2.07 0.89
CA ILE A 104 -4.09 -3.53 0.96
C ILE A 104 -4.44 -4.08 -0.42
N HIS A 105 -3.56 -4.91 -0.97
CA HIS A 105 -3.78 -5.53 -2.27
C HIS A 105 -4.66 -6.79 -2.16
N TYR A 106 -5.28 -7.18 -3.27
CA TYR A 106 -6.21 -8.32 -3.38
C TYR A 106 -7.47 -8.24 -2.49
N THR A 107 -7.78 -7.07 -1.91
CA THR A 107 -9.06 -6.88 -1.23
C THR A 107 -10.21 -7.00 -2.22
N LYS A 108 -11.11 -7.95 -1.97
CA LYS A 108 -12.34 -8.14 -2.76
C LYS A 108 -13.37 -7.04 -2.44
N PRO A 109 -14.35 -6.79 -3.31
CA PRO A 109 -15.39 -5.78 -3.06
C PRO A 109 -16.05 -5.90 -1.68
N GLU A 110 -16.41 -7.11 -1.24
CA GLU A 110 -17.03 -7.35 0.07
C GLU A 110 -16.08 -6.99 1.23
N GLY A 111 -14.78 -7.25 1.05
CA GLY A 111 -13.75 -6.87 2.01
C GLY A 111 -13.59 -5.35 2.14
N MET A 112 -13.77 -4.60 1.04
CA MET A 112 -13.74 -3.14 1.07
C MET A 112 -14.89 -2.59 1.92
N TYR A 113 -16.11 -3.10 1.74
CA TYR A 113 -17.26 -2.72 2.58
C TYR A 113 -17.08 -3.13 4.04
N LEU A 114 -16.46 -4.28 4.30
CA LEU A 114 -16.17 -4.72 5.66
C LEU A 114 -15.14 -3.80 6.34
N PHE A 115 -14.09 -3.38 5.63
CA PHE A 115 -13.14 -2.40 6.14
C PHE A 115 -13.81 -1.04 6.39
N GLU A 116 -14.64 -0.55 5.48
CA GLU A 116 -15.43 0.66 5.68
C GLU A 116 -16.29 0.55 6.95
N PHE A 117 -17.00 -0.57 7.11
CA PHE A 117 -17.82 -0.86 8.27
C PHE A 117 -17.02 -0.79 9.57
N PHE A 118 -15.89 -1.50 9.66
CA PHE A 118 -15.10 -1.53 10.89
C PHE A 118 -14.35 -0.23 11.18
N VAL A 119 -13.91 0.51 10.16
CA VAL A 119 -13.14 1.75 10.34
C VAL A 119 -14.06 2.94 10.63
N TYR A 120 -15.17 3.07 9.89
CA TYR A 120 -15.98 4.29 9.93
C TYR A 120 -17.36 4.12 10.57
N HIS A 121 -17.90 2.90 10.66
CA HIS A 121 -19.28 2.68 11.13
C HIS A 121 -19.37 1.99 12.50
N VAL A 122 -18.44 1.10 12.85
CA VAL A 122 -18.43 0.43 14.15
C VAL A 122 -17.92 1.40 15.23
N ARG A 123 -18.73 1.56 16.28
CA ARG A 123 -18.34 2.27 17.50
C ARG A 123 -18.04 1.26 18.58
N VAL A 124 -16.78 1.19 18.99
CA VAL A 124 -16.39 0.37 20.15
C VAL A 124 -16.95 1.05 21.40
N LEU A 125 -17.85 0.38 22.11
CA LEU A 125 -18.41 0.88 23.37
C LEU A 125 -17.29 1.12 24.38
N GLY A 126 -17.10 2.38 24.81
CA GLY A 126 -16.05 2.78 25.75
C GLY A 126 -14.70 3.18 25.14
N GLY A 127 -14.58 3.24 23.80
CA GLY A 127 -13.36 3.69 23.10
C GLY A 127 -13.27 5.20 22.89
N LEU A 128 -12.04 5.73 22.92
CA LEU A 128 -11.68 7.15 23.04
C LEU A 128 -12.09 8.02 21.84
N ASP A 129 -12.74 9.14 22.17
CA ASP A 129 -12.88 10.41 21.45
C ASP A 129 -13.67 10.44 20.12
N GLU A 130 -14.86 11.06 20.16
CA GLU A 130 -15.70 11.39 19.00
C GLU A 130 -15.02 12.33 17.96
N ARG A 131 -13.84 12.88 18.28
CA ARG A 131 -13.14 13.86 17.45
C ARG A 131 -12.33 13.29 16.28
N VAL A 132 -12.13 11.97 16.18
CA VAL A 132 -11.24 11.38 15.15
C VAL A 132 -11.95 11.07 13.82
N HIS A 133 -13.26 10.79 13.84
CA HIS A 133 -14.02 10.57 12.61
C HIS A 133 -15.23 11.51 12.51
N PRO A 134 -15.17 12.57 11.67
CA PRO A 134 -16.36 13.33 11.35
C PRO A 134 -17.42 12.39 10.78
N ARG A 135 -18.70 12.66 11.08
CA ARG A 135 -19.82 11.87 10.58
C ARG A 135 -19.68 11.74 9.07
N HIS A 136 -19.39 10.54 8.57
CA HIS A 136 -19.56 10.27 7.15
C HIS A 136 -21.03 10.48 6.80
N PRO A 137 -21.34 11.19 5.71
CA PRO A 137 -22.71 11.24 5.20
C PRO A 137 -23.19 9.80 4.96
N PRO A 138 -24.50 9.53 5.11
CA PRO A 138 -25.05 8.21 4.85
C PRO A 138 -24.63 7.74 3.45
N ILE A 139 -24.22 6.49 3.35
CA ILE A 139 -23.92 5.83 2.06
C ILE A 139 -25.17 6.02 1.18
N PRO A 140 -25.06 6.60 -0.03
CA PRO A 140 -26.19 6.68 -0.94
C PRO A 140 -26.77 5.28 -1.12
N GLU A 141 -28.10 5.14 -1.00
CA GLU A 141 -28.74 3.85 -1.22
C GLU A 141 -28.26 3.27 -2.56
N LEU A 142 -27.74 2.04 -2.52
CA LEU A 142 -27.49 1.25 -3.71
C LEU A 142 -28.85 0.95 -4.33
N THR A 143 -29.32 1.85 -5.21
CA THR A 143 -30.43 1.56 -6.09
C THR A 143 -29.97 0.50 -7.08
N LEU A 144 -30.35 -0.75 -6.81
CA LEU A 144 -30.26 -1.86 -7.76
C LEU A 144 -31.30 -1.68 -8.87
#